data_AF-A0A2V9S5F3-F1
#
_entry.id   AF-A0A2V9S5F3-F1
#
_cell.length_a   1.000
_cell.length_b   1.000
_cell.length_c   1.000
_cell.angle_alpha   90.00
_cell.angle_beta   90.00
_cell.angle_gamma   90.00
#
_symmetry.space_group_name_H-M   'P 1'
#
loop_
_entity.id
_entity.type
_entity.pdbx_description
1 polymer ?
#
loop_
_entity_poly.entity_id
_entity_poly.type
_entity_poly.pdbx_seq_one_letter_code
_entity_poly.pdbx_strand_id
1 'polypeptide(L)' 'MREVREHRRITQDRLAETAAISKGFLSDVENNKRNISSEYLLRIANSLGTSVDYLLKGESQSRN' A
#
# COMPACT_ATOMS: atom_id res chain seq x y z
N MET A 1 2.40 4.30 2.14
CA MET A 1 1.40 3.74 1.17
C MET A 1 0.12 4.57 1.10
N ARG A 2 -0.58 4.78 2.21
CA ARG A 2 -1.83 5.54 2.29
C ARG A 2 -1.76 6.91 1.61
N GLU A 3 -0.70 7.67 1.90
CA GLU A 3 -0.47 9.00 1.31
C GLU A 3 -0.43 8.95 -0.21
N VAL A 4 0.25 7.97 -0.80
CA VAL A 4 0.35 7.78 -2.25
C VAL A 4 -1.03 7.55 -2.87
N ARG A 5 -1.85 6.73 -2.21
CA ARG A 5 -3.23 6.46 -2.61
C ARG A 5 -4.07 7.74 -2.57
N GLU A 6 -3.98 8.50 -1.48
CA GLU A 6 -4.75 9.74 -1.26
C GLU A 6 -4.33 10.86 -2.23
N HIS A 7 -3.03 11.05 -2.48
CA HIS A 7 -2.52 11.98 -3.49
C HIS A 7 -3.05 11.67 -4.90
N ARG A 8 -3.26 10.39 -5.20
CA ARG A 8 -3.85 9.93 -6.47
C ARG A 8 -5.38 9.90 -6.47
N ARG A 9 -6.03 10.31 -5.38
CA ARG A 9 -7.50 10.31 -5.20
C ARG A 9 -8.13 8.93 -5.42
N ILE A 10 -7.40 7.88 -5.08
CA ILE A 10 -7.89 6.49 -5.17
C ILE A 10 -8.54 6.11 -3.83
N THR A 11 -9.72 5.50 -3.85
CA THR A 11 -10.34 4.98 -2.63
C THR A 11 -9.72 3.64 -2.23
N GLN A 12 -9.83 3.24 -0.96
CA GLN A 12 -9.38 1.92 -0.53
C GLN A 12 -10.09 0.80 -1.30
N ASP A 13 -11.39 0.94 -1.59
CA ASP A 13 -12.15 -0.04 -2.39
C ASP A 13 -11.56 -0.20 -3.78
N ARG A 14 -11.25 0.92 -4.46
CA ARG A 14 -10.66 0.89 -5.81
C ARG A 14 -9.26 0.30 -5.83
N LEU A 15 -8.43 0.63 -4.84
CA LEU A 15 -7.10 0.04 -4.74
C LEU A 15 -7.19 -1.46 -4.45
N ALA A 16 -8.05 -1.87 -3.52
CA ALA A 16 -8.25 -3.29 -3.19
C ALA A 16 -8.72 -4.10 -4.41
N GLU A 17 -9.71 -3.58 -5.15
CA GLU A 17 -10.22 -4.16 -6.39
C GLU A 17 -9.11 -4.35 -7.44
N THR A 18 -8.40 -3.27 -7.76
CA THR A 18 -7.37 -3.28 -8.82
C THR A 18 -6.08 -4.02 -8.43
N ALA A 19 -5.74 -4.08 -7.15
CA ALA A 19 -4.67 -4.92 -6.64
C ALA A 19 -5.13 -6.38 -6.38
N ALA A 20 -6.42 -6.68 -6.56
CA ALA A 20 -7.08 -7.96 -6.29
C ALA A 20 -6.89 -8.51 -4.86
N ILE A 21 -6.90 -7.63 -3.87
CA ILE A 21 -6.78 -7.95 -2.44
C ILE A 21 -8.06 -7.58 -1.69
N SER A 22 -8.24 -8.09 -0.48
CA SER A 22 -9.37 -7.64 0.34
C SER A 22 -9.13 -6.22 0.86
N LYS A 23 -10.21 -5.43 0.96
CA LYS A 23 -10.18 -4.09 1.57
C LYS A 23 -9.66 -4.14 3.01
N GLY A 24 -10.03 -5.18 3.77
CA GLY A 24 -9.53 -5.39 5.13
C GLY A 24 -8.01 -5.59 5.16
N PHE A 25 -7.48 -6.42 4.26
CA PHE A 25 -6.03 -6.60 4.14
C PHE A 25 -5.33 -5.30 3.74
N LEU A 26 -5.86 -4.55 2.77
CA LEU A 26 -5.32 -3.25 2.40
C LEU A 26 -5.32 -2.27 3.59
N SER A 27 -6.40 -2.24 4.37
CA SER A 27 -6.46 -1.40 5.58
C SER A 27 -5.39 -1.81 6.61
N ASP A 28 -5.17 -3.11 6.83
CA ASP A 28 -4.10 -3.58 7.72
C ASP A 28 -2.71 -3.17 7.23
N VAL A 29 -2.48 -3.24 5.92
CA VAL A 29 -1.23 -2.84 5.27
C VAL A 29 -1.02 -1.33 5.38
N GLU A 30 -2.06 -0.52 5.15
CA GLU A 30 -1.96 0.95 5.27
C GLU A 30 -1.75 1.43 6.71
N ASN A 31 -2.13 0.62 7.71
CA ASN A 31 -1.98 0.94 9.13
C ASN A 31 -0.75 0.27 9.78
N ASN A 32 0.24 -0.17 8.99
CA ASN A 32 1.50 -0.78 9.46
C ASN A 32 1.32 -2.05 10.34
N LYS A 33 0.28 -2.84 10.10
CA LYS A 33 -0.05 -4.01 10.96
C LYS A 33 0.37 -5.38 10.44
N ARG A 34 1.05 -5.50 9.29
CA ARG A 34 1.47 -6.83 8.76
C ARG A 34 2.78 -6.82 7.99
N ASN A 35 3.52 -7.93 8.15
CA ASN A 35 4.48 -8.41 7.16
C ASN A 35 3.71 -8.73 5.86
N ILE A 36 3.78 -7.84 4.88
CA ILE A 36 3.26 -8.05 3.53
C ILE A 36 4.28 -8.84 2.71
N SER A 37 3.84 -9.82 1.91
CA SER A 37 4.74 -10.49 0.98
C SER A 37 5.12 -9.57 -0.19
N SER A 38 6.28 -9.81 -0.80
CA SER A 38 6.74 -9.06 -1.98
C SER A 38 5.74 -9.11 -3.14
N GLU A 39 5.00 -10.22 -3.28
CA GLU A 39 3.96 -10.38 -4.29
C GLU A 39 2.81 -9.38 -4.10
N TYR A 40 2.24 -9.30 -2.89
CA TYR A 40 1.16 -8.36 -2.62
C TYR A 40 1.63 -6.92 -2.68
N LEU A 41 2.86 -6.66 -2.24
CA LEU A 41 3.46 -5.33 -2.34
C LEU A 41 3.64 -4.89 -3.81
N LEU A 42 4.08 -5.80 -4.69
CA LEU A 42 4.18 -5.55 -6.12
C LEU A 42 2.82 -5.27 -6.76
N ARG A 43 1.79 -6.03 -6.40
CA ARG A 43 0.41 -5.82 -6.90
C ARG A 43 -0.13 -4.44 -6.52
N ILE A 44 0.10 -4.04 -5.27
CA ILE A 44 -0.29 -2.69 -4.79
C ILE A 44 0.52 -1.61 -5.52
N ALA A 45 1.83 -1.79 -5.69
CA ALA A 45 2.67 -0.85 -6.42
C ALA A 45 2.20 -0.65 -7.87
N ASN A 46 1.89 -1.75 -8.57
CA ASN A 46 1.37 -1.71 -9.94
C ASN A 46 0.03 -1.00 -10.02
N SER A 47 -0.91 -1.31 -9.11
CA SER A 47 -2.21 -0.63 -9.06
C SER A 47 -2.08 0.86 -8.75
N LEU A 48 -1.16 1.21 -7.85
CA LEU A 48 -0.82 2.60 -7.55
C LEU A 48 0.04 3.26 -8.63
N GLY A 49 0.45 2.57 -9.70
CA GLY A 49 1.35 3.11 -10.72
C GLY A 49 2.65 3.67 -10.14
N THR A 50 3.26 2.94 -9.20
CA THR A 50 4.51 3.30 -8.53
C THR A 50 5.44 2.08 -8.42
N SER A 51 6.66 2.26 -7.91
CA SER A 51 7.60 1.17 -7.66
C SER A 51 7.45 0.60 -6.25
N VAL A 52 7.82 -0.67 -6.09
CA VAL A 52 7.91 -1.31 -4.77
C VAL A 52 8.86 -0.56 -3.83
N ASP A 53 10.02 -0.13 -4.34
CA ASP A 53 11.00 0.68 -3.60
C ASP A 53 10.39 1.98 -3.05
N TYR A 54 9.56 2.67 -3.83
CA TYR A 54 8.89 3.88 -3.39
C TYR A 54 7.92 3.62 -2.23
N LEU A 55 7.24 2.47 -2.23
CA LEU A 55 6.36 2.07 -1.13
C LEU A 55 7.13 1.68 0.14
N LEU A 56 8.35 1.13 -0.01
CA LEU A 56 9.22 0.72 1.11
C LEU A 56 9.97 1.88 1.77
N LYS A 57 10.22 2.97 1.04
CA LYS A 57 10.88 4.18 1.58
C LYS A 57 10.03 4.96 2.59
N GLY A 58 8.74 4.64 2.71
CA GLY A 58 7.82 5.25 3.66
C GLY A 58 7.94 4.62 5.05
N GLU A 59 8.40 5.44 6.00
CA GLU A 59 8.67 5.15 7.43
C GLU A 59 9.99 4.42 7.76
N SER A 60 11.10 5.18 7.68
CA SER A 60 12.13 5.05 8.70
C SER A 60 11.54 5.59 10.03
N GLN A 61 11.10 4.71 10.92
CA GLN A 61 10.82 5.09 12.31
C GLN A 61 12.12 5.55 12.97
N SER A 62 12.40 6.85 12.93
CA SER A 62 13.12 7.50 14.01
C SER A 62 12.13 7.69 15.16
N ARG A 63 12.02 6.68 16.01
CA ARG A 63 11.42 6.83 17.35
C ARG A 63 12.46 7.53 18.22
N ASN A 64 12.17 8.77 18.62
CA ASN A 64 12.72 9.38 19.82
C ASN A 64 11.65 9.29 20.91
#